data_AF-A0A1F6LLC3-F1
#
_entry.id   AF-A0A1F6LLC3-F1
#
_cell.length_a   1.000
_cell.length_b   1.000
_cell.length_c   1.000
_cell.angle_alpha   90.00
_cell.angle_beta   90.00
_cell.angle_gamma   90.00
#
_symmetry.space_group_name_H-M   'P 1'
#
loop_
_entity.id
_entity.type
_entity.pdbx_description
1 polymer ?
#
loop_
_entity_poly.entity_id
_entity_poly.type
_entity_poly.pdbx_seq_one_letter_code
_entity_poly.pdbx_strand_id
1 'polypeptide(L)'
;MALLPKDQQDRKYILLGFKIVGDFGAIIAIPVVVFVLIAQWLEGKYGGSPYITITAFVFASVLTAYMIKKKAKEYGAEYEKLNNKKAETNQSLEQLREDNIE
;
A
#
# COMPACT_ATOMS: atom_id res chain seq x y z
N MET A 1 -9.62 -7.48 25.81
CA MET A 1 -8.89 -7.11 24.57
C MET A 1 -9.73 -6.09 23.81
N ALA A 2 -9.42 -4.80 23.98
CA ALA A 2 -10.11 -3.69 23.33
C ALA A 2 -9.38 -3.23 22.06
N LEU A 3 -9.02 -4.19 21.19
CA LEU A 3 -8.27 -3.93 19.95
C LEU A 3 -9.15 -3.88 18.70
N LEU A 4 -10.46 -4.10 18.84
CA LEU A 4 -11.41 -4.00 17.74
C LEU A 4 -12.08 -2.61 17.76
N PRO A 5 -12.03 -1.85 16.66
CA PRO A 5 -12.71 -0.57 16.57
C PRO A 5 -14.21 -0.76 16.75
N LYS A 6 -14.80 0.01 17.66
CA LYS A 6 -16.25 0.01 17.92
C LYS A 6 -17.01 0.75 16.81
N ASP A 7 -16.31 1.58 16.04
CA ASP A 7 -16.83 2.41 14.95
C ASP A 7 -16.48 1.84 13.55
N GLN A 8 -17.46 1.90 12.63
CA GLN A 8 -17.33 1.36 11.27
C GLN A 8 -16.31 2.13 10.40
N GLN A 9 -16.05 3.41 10.69
CA GLN A 9 -15.07 4.19 9.94
C GLN A 9 -13.65 3.85 10.37
N ASP A 10 -13.39 3.70 11.67
CA ASP A 10 -12.06 3.31 12.18
C ASP A 10 -11.62 1.96 11.61
N ARG A 11 -12.56 1.02 11.44
CA ARG A 11 -12.29 -0.25 10.74
C ARG A 11 -11.84 -0.05 9.30
N LYS A 12 -12.41 0.91 8.57
CA LYS A 12 -12.02 1.20 7.17
C LYS A 12 -10.61 1.77 7.08
N TYR A 13 -10.23 2.67 8.01
CA TYR A 13 -8.87 3.19 8.07
C TYR A 13 -7.84 2.12 8.38
N ILE A 14 -8.13 1.22 9.33
CA ILE A 14 -7.25 0.10 9.68
C ILE A 14 -7.09 -0.85 8.48
N LEU A 15 -8.19 -1.22 7.81
CA LEU A 15 -8.14 -2.08 6.62
C LEU A 15 -7.38 -1.42 5.47
N LEU A 16 -7.58 -0.12 5.26
CA LEU A 16 -6.81 0.64 4.27
C LEU A 16 -5.31 0.64 4.61
N GLY A 17 -4.95 0.86 5.87
CA GLY A 17 -3.57 0.78 6.34
C GLY A 17 -2.93 -0.59 6.08
N PHE A 18 -3.62 -1.69 6.41
CA PHE A 18 -3.15 -3.05 6.12
C PHE A 18 -3.00 -3.32 4.63
N LYS A 19 -3.97 -2.86 3.82
CA LYS A 19 -3.91 -2.95 2.35
C LYS A 19 -2.68 -2.22 1.81
N ILE A 20 -2.42 -0.99 2.27
CA ILE A 20 -1.25 -0.19 1.88
C ILE A 20 0.05 -0.93 2.21
N VAL A 21 0.20 -1.41 3.45
CA VAL A 21 1.41 -2.13 3.88
C VAL A 21 1.60 -3.42 3.08
N GLY A 22 0.54 -4.20 2.88
CA GLY A 22 0.58 -5.42 2.09
C GLY A 22 0.95 -5.18 0.63
N ASP A 23 0.33 -4.18 0.00
CA ASP A 23 0.56 -3.87 -1.41
C ASP A 23 1.96 -3.30 -1.64
N PHE A 24 2.46 -2.40 -0.77
CA PHE A 24 3.82 -1.91 -0.88
C PHE A 24 4.87 -2.99 -0.59
N GLY A 25 4.62 -3.85 0.41
CA GLY A 25 5.48 -5.00 0.67
C GLY A 25 5.57 -5.93 -0.54
N ALA A 26 4.44 -6.24 -1.17
CA ALA A 26 4.38 -7.06 -2.38
C ALA A 26 5.09 -6.40 -3.57
N ILE A 27 4.88 -5.10 -3.82
CA ILE A 27 5.51 -4.34 -4.90
C ILE A 27 7.04 -4.28 -4.76
N ILE A 28 7.57 -4.38 -3.54
CA ILE A 28 9.02 -4.42 -3.29
C ILE A 28 9.54 -5.86 -3.38
N ALA A 29 8.91 -6.79 -2.67
CA ALA A 29 9.41 -8.16 -2.53
C ALA A 29 9.32 -8.95 -3.84
N ILE A 30 8.19 -8.85 -4.57
CA ILE A 30 7.95 -9.67 -5.76
C ILE A 30 8.98 -9.39 -6.86
N PRO A 31 9.21 -8.13 -7.29
CA PRO A 31 10.19 -7.86 -8.35
C PRO A 31 11.59 -8.27 -7.92
N VAL A 32 12.01 -7.90 -6.70
CA VAL A 32 13.36 -8.23 -6.21
C VAL A 32 13.60 -9.73 -6.23
N VAL A 33 12.68 -10.53 -5.67
CA VAL A 33 12.83 -11.99 -5.62
C VAL A 33 12.83 -12.58 -7.03
N VAL A 34 11.90 -12.19 -7.89
CA VAL A 34 11.80 -12.73 -9.26
C VAL A 34 13.05 -12.40 -10.08
N PHE A 35 13.50 -11.16 -10.08
CA PHE A 35 14.68 -10.74 -10.84
C PHE A 35 15.96 -11.38 -10.31
N VAL A 36 16.14 -11.48 -8.99
CA VAL A 36 17.33 -12.12 -8.39
C VAL A 36 17.35 -13.61 -8.70
N LEU A 37 16.23 -14.32 -8.63
CA LEU A 37 16.17 -15.75 -8.98
C LEU A 37 16.51 -16.00 -10.45
N ILE A 38 15.97 -15.18 -11.36
CA ILE A 38 16.28 -15.26 -12.79
C ILE A 38 17.77 -14.99 -13.02
N ALA A 39 18.32 -13.97 -12.34
CA ALA A 39 19.73 -13.61 -12.47
C ALA A 39 20.66 -14.72 -11.97
N GLN A 40 20.38 -15.31 -10.81
CA GLN A 40 21.17 -16.42 -10.27
C GLN A 40 21.13 -17.65 -11.18
N TRP A 41 19.97 -17.96 -11.77
CA TRP A 41 19.84 -19.04 -12.74
C TRP A 41 20.70 -18.77 -13.99
N LEU A 42 20.77 -17.53 -14.44
CA LEU A 42 21.59 -17.11 -15.58
C LEU A 42 23.09 -17.15 -15.24
N GLU A 43 23.50 -16.65 -14.07
CA GLU A 43 24.90 -16.70 -13.61
C GLU A 43 25.41 -18.14 -13.50
N GLY A 44 24.59 -19.06 -12.97
CA GLY A 44 24.93 -20.48 -12.89
C GLY A 44 25.13 -21.13 -14.25
N LYS A 45 24.51 -20.60 -15.32
CA LYS A 45 24.61 -21.14 -16.69
C LYS A 45 25.76 -20.54 -17.51
N TYR A 46 26.10 -19.26 -17.30
CA TYR A 46 27.06 -18.53 -18.14
C TYR A 46 28.42 -18.25 -17.47
N GLY A 47 28.63 -18.70 -16.23
CA GLY A 47 29.85 -18.47 -15.46
C GLY A 47 29.58 -17.48 -14.32
N GLY A 48 29.83 -17.94 -13.09
CA GLY A 48 29.33 -17.35 -11.84
C GLY A 48 30.04 -16.06 -11.40
N SER A 49 29.80 -14.97 -12.12
CA SER A 49 30.21 -13.64 -11.70
C SER A 49 28.97 -12.82 -11.29
N PRO A 50 28.95 -12.17 -10.10
CA PRO A 50 27.75 -11.59 -9.48
C PRO A 50 27.19 -10.33 -10.19
N TYR A 51 27.75 -9.96 -11.33
CA TYR A 51 27.36 -8.73 -12.05
C TYR A 51 25.93 -8.79 -12.60
N ILE A 52 25.43 -9.97 -12.97
CA ILE A 52 24.07 -10.12 -13.49
C ILE A 52 23.06 -9.95 -12.35
N THR A 53 23.35 -10.50 -11.17
CA THR A 53 22.52 -10.34 -9.97
C THR A 53 22.47 -8.88 -9.52
N ILE A 54 23.61 -8.18 -9.52
CA ILE A 54 23.66 -6.75 -9.18
C ILE A 54 22.81 -5.93 -10.16
N THR A 55 22.99 -6.13 -11.46
CA THR A 55 22.22 -5.38 -12.47
C THR A 55 20.72 -5.69 -12.39
N ALA A 56 20.35 -6.96 -12.22
CA ALA A 56 18.95 -7.37 -12.04
C ALA A 56 18.32 -6.72 -10.80
N PHE A 57 19.06 -6.61 -9.70
CA PHE A 57 18.59 -5.93 -8.49
C PHE A 57 18.38 -4.43 -8.70
N VAL A 58 19.28 -3.76 -9.42
CA VAL A 58 19.13 -2.34 -9.78
C VAL A 58 17.89 -2.15 -10.66
N PHE A 59 17.68 -3.01 -11.66
CA PHE A 59 16.48 -2.99 -12.49
C PHE A 59 15.20 -3.20 -11.68
N ALA A 60 15.19 -4.18 -10.77
CA ALA A 60 14.07 -4.42 -9.87
C ALA A 60 13.78 -3.19 -8.99
N SER A 61 14.82 -2.56 -8.45
CA SER A 61 14.69 -1.37 -7.60
C SER A 61 14.09 -0.19 -8.35
N VAL A 62 14.53 0.06 -9.60
CA VAL A 62 13.98 1.14 -10.44
C VAL A 62 12.51 0.86 -10.79
N LEU A 63 12.19 -0.39 -11.14
CA LEU A 63 10.83 -0.80 -11.47
C LEU A 63 9.89 -0.65 -10.26
N THR A 64 10.32 -1.10 -9.09
CA THR A 64 9.62 -0.90 -7.82
C THR A 64 9.42 0.57 -7.51
N ALA A 65 10.44 1.43 -7.64
CA ALA A 65 10.32 2.87 -7.39
C ALA A 65 9.25 3.54 -8.28
N TYR A 66 9.19 3.15 -9.56
CA TYR A 66 8.16 3.63 -10.49
C TYR A 66 6.75 3.19 -10.07
N MET A 67 6.57 1.91 -9.71
CA MET A 67 5.29 1.37 -9.25
C MET A 67 4.82 2.03 -7.96
N ILE A 68 5.73 2.23 -6.99
CA ILE A 68 5.45 2.88 -5.71
C ILE A 68 4.90 4.28 -5.93
N LYS A 69 5.51 5.08 -6.81
CA LYS A 69 5.07 6.46 -7.08
C LYS A 69 3.62 6.51 -7.57
N LYS A 70 3.23 5.59 -8.46
CA LYS A 70 1.85 5.50 -8.96
C LYS A 70 0.90 5.09 -7.83
N LYS A 71 1.27 4.05 -7.09
CA LYS A 71 0.42 3.47 -6.04
C LYS A 71 0.22 4.41 -4.85
N ALA A 72 1.25 5.16 -4.46
CA ALA A 72 1.17 6.16 -3.40
C ALA A 72 0.15 7.26 -3.70
N LYS A 73 0.07 7.71 -4.96
CA LYS A 73 -0.96 8.68 -5.38
C LYS A 73 -2.37 8.10 -5.30
N GLU A 74 -2.55 6.85 -5.70
CA GLU A 74 -3.85 6.15 -5.62
C GLU A 74 -4.33 6.06 -4.16
N TYR A 75 -3.47 5.64 -3.23
CA TYR A 75 -3.84 5.55 -1.81
C TYR A 75 -4.03 6.91 -1.14
N GLY A 76 -3.29 7.94 -1.55
CA GLY A 76 -3.52 9.30 -1.07
C GLY A 76 -4.94 9.78 -1.40
N ALA A 77 -5.39 9.54 -2.63
CA ALA A 77 -6.77 9.86 -3.04
C ALA A 77 -7.82 8.98 -2.34
N GLU A 78 -7.54 7.70 -2.08
CA GLU A 78 -8.43 6.80 -1.34
C GLU A 78 -8.60 7.27 0.13
N TYR A 79 -7.50 7.72 0.75
CA TYR A 79 -7.52 8.27 2.11
C TYR A 79 -8.31 9.58 2.21
N GLU A 80 -8.09 10.52 1.27
CA GLU A 80 -8.80 11.80 1.24
C GLU A 80 -10.33 11.61 1.10
N LYS A 81 -10.76 10.68 0.24
CA LYS A 81 -12.18 10.32 0.09
C LYS A 81 -12.79 9.79 1.39
N LEU A 82 -12.06 8.95 2.13
CA LEU A 82 -12.53 8.46 3.43
C LEU A 82 -12.65 9.59 4.46
N ASN A 83 -11.69 10.52 4.47
CA ASN A 83 -11.69 11.67 5.37
C ASN A 83 -12.86 12.61 5.10
N ASN A 84 -13.13 12.94 3.83
CA ASN A 84 -14.26 13.80 3.46
C ASN A 84 -15.60 13.14 3.82
N LYS A 85 -15.74 11.83 3.55
CA LYS A 85 -16.93 11.07 3.94
C LYS A 85 -17.15 11.03 5.46
N LYS A 86 -16.07 10.98 6.25
CA LYS A 86 -16.13 11.09 7.71
C LYS A 86 -16.66 12.44 8.15
N ALA A 87 -16.17 13.54 7.56
CA ALA A 87 -16.64 14.89 7.85
C ALA A 87 -18.14 15.06 7.52
N GLU A 88 -18.59 14.63 6.33
CA GLU A 88 -20.00 14.69 5.93
C GLU A 88 -20.90 13.90 6.88
N THR A 89 -20.49 12.69 7.27
CA THR A 89 -21.26 11.84 8.20
C THR A 89 -21.43 12.55 9.55
N ASN A 90 -20.37 13.16 10.08
CA ASN A 90 -20.44 13.87 11.36
C ASN A 90 -21.35 15.10 11.29
N GLN A 91 -21.32 15.84 10.19
CA GLN A 91 -22.21 16.99 9.99
C GLN A 91 -23.68 16.58 9.96
N SER A 92 -24.03 15.51 9.24
CA SER A 92 -25.39 14.99 9.23
C SER A 92 -25.85 14.52 10.62
N LEU A 93 -24.96 13.93 11.42
CA LEU A 93 -25.28 13.51 12.78
C LEU A 93 -25.51 14.71 13.72
N GLU A 94 -24.76 15.81 13.56
CA GLU A 94 -25.00 17.03 14.34
C GLU A 94 -26.32 17.70 13.94
N GLN A 95 -26.64 17.77 12.64
CA GLN A 95 -27.93 18.27 12.17
C GLN A 95 -29.11 17.47 12.73
N LEU A 96 -29.03 16.14 12.67
CA LEU A 96 -30.06 15.27 13.26
C LEU A 96 -30.18 15.43 14.78
N ARG A 97 -29.09 15.80 15.47
CA ARG A 97 -29.13 16.04 16.91
C ARG A 97 -29.85 17.35 17.23
N GLU A 98 -29.58 18.41 16.49
CA GLU A 98 -30.26 19.71 16.66
C GLU A 98 -31.77 19.60 16.34
N ASP A 99 -32.14 18.93 15.25
CA ASP A 99 -33.56 18.72 14.85
C ASP A 99 -34.38 17.89 15.86
N ASN A 100 -33.74 17.07 16.70
CA ASN A 100 -34.42 16.29 17.75
C ASN A 100 -34.49 17.02 19.11
N ILE A 101 -33.87 18.19 19.21
CA ILE A 101 -33.88 19.02 20.44
C ILE A 101 -34.91 20.17 20.32
N GLU A 102 -35.34 20.54 19.11
CA GLU A 102 -36.55 21.35 18.84
C GLU A 102 -37.84 20.52 18.89
#